data_AF-A0A8T7EDX5-F1
#
_entry.id   AF-A0A8T7EDX5-F1
#
_cell.length_a   1.000
_cell.length_b   1.000
_cell.length_c   1.000
_cell.angle_alpha   90.00
_cell.angle_beta   90.00
_cell.angle_gamma   90.00
#
_symmetry.space_group_name_H-M   'P 1'
#
loop_
_entity.id
_entity.type
_entity.pdbx_description
1 polymer ?
#
loop_
_entity_poly.entity_id
_entity_poly.type
_entity_poly.pdbx_seq_one_letter_code
_entity_poly.pdbx_strand_id
1 'polypeptide(L)' 'MAQCNLRQKLGLNVLAVDRVGQLLINPAADFLLQPGDMLLVLGQIEDVERLQT' A
#
# COMPACT_ATOMS: atom_id res chain seq x y z
N MET A 1 -1.70 16.76 2.68
CA MET A 1 -2.34 15.42 2.66
C MET A 1 -1.82 14.70 1.43
N ALA A 2 -0.99 13.66 1.60
CA ALA A 2 -0.42 12.92 0.48
C ALA A 2 -1.32 11.70 0.18
N GLN A 3 -2.06 11.73 -0.92
CA GLN A 3 -2.74 10.55 -1.44
C GLN A 3 -1.72 9.68 -2.18
N CYS A 4 -1.38 8.55 -1.58
CA CYS A 4 -0.54 7.54 -2.19
C CYS A 4 -1.36 6.74 -3.20
N ASN A 5 -1.41 7.20 -4.45
CA ASN A 5 -1.95 6.40 -5.57
C ASN A 5 -0.96 5.28 -5.93
N LEU A 6 -0.82 4.26 -5.06
CA LEU A 6 0.15 3.17 -5.23
C LEU A 6 0.02 2.45 -6.57
N ARG A 7 -1.21 2.19 -7.02
CA ARG A 7 -1.43 1.55 -8.32
C ARG A 7 -0.95 2.39 -9.49
N GLN A 8 -1.24 3.70 -9.51
CA GLN A 8 -0.88 4.57 -10.63
C GLN A 8 0.58 5.02 -10.59
N LYS A 9 1.14 5.23 -9.40
CA LYS A 9 2.50 5.77 -9.24
C LYS A 9 3.57 4.68 -9.16
N LEU A 10 3.20 3.49 -8.65
CA LEU A 10 4.16 2.43 -8.34
C LEU A 10 3.79 1.09 -8.99
N GLY A 11 2.65 0.97 -9.68
CA GLY A 11 2.21 -0.30 -10.26
C GLY A 11 1.77 -1.35 -9.23
N LEU A 12 1.78 -1.00 -7.94
CA LEU A 12 1.53 -1.93 -6.84
C LEU A 12 0.03 -1.98 -6.50
N ASN A 13 -0.48 -3.20 -6.33
CA ASN A 13 -1.83 -3.45 -5.89
C ASN A 13 -1.85 -3.75 -4.38
N VAL A 14 -2.57 -2.97 -3.60
CA VAL A 14 -2.66 -3.18 -2.14
C VAL A 14 -3.72 -4.23 -1.88
N LEU A 15 -3.31 -5.36 -1.32
CA LEU A 15 -4.21 -6.46 -0.95
C LEU A 15 -4.79 -6.26 0.44
N ALA A 16 -3.97 -5.79 1.38
CA ALA A 16 -4.39 -5.55 2.75
C ALA A 16 -3.54 -4.48 3.44
N VAL A 17 -4.10 -3.88 4.49
CA VAL A 17 -3.43 -2.98 5.42
C VAL A 17 -3.60 -3.54 6.82
N ASP A 18 -2.51 -3.72 7.55
CA ASP A 18 -2.55 -3.94 8.99
C ASP A 18 -2.30 -2.61 9.69
N ARG A 19 -3.27 -2.19 10.50
CA ARG A 19 -3.16 -1.03 11.39
C ARG A 19 -3.34 -1.50 12.82
N VAL A 20 -2.25 -1.52 13.58
CA VAL A 20 -2.26 -1.83 15.02
C VAL A 20 -2.95 -3.19 15.31
N GLY A 21 -2.70 -4.20 14.46
CA GLY A 21 -3.27 -5.54 14.56
C GLY A 21 -4.67 -5.68 13.97
N GLN A 22 -5.23 -4.63 13.37
CA GLN A 22 -6.47 -4.70 12.60
C GLN A 22 -6.16 -4.84 11.12
N LEU A 23 -6.47 -6.02 10.58
CA LEU A 23 -6.29 -6.32 9.16
C LEU A 23 -7.50 -5.82 8.35
N LEU A 24 -7.28 -4.83 7.49
CA LEU A 24 -8.23 -4.36 6.49
C LEU A 24 -7.89 -4.99 5.14
N ILE A 25 -8.77 -5.85 4.63
CA ILE A 25 -8.60 -6.50 3.33
C ILE A 25 -9.26 -5.67 2.24
N ASN A 26 -8.59 -5.56 1.09
CA ASN A 26 -9.02 -4.80 -0.09
C ASN A 26 -9.45 -3.36 0.28
N PRO A 27 -8.51 -2.53 0.76
CA PRO A 27 -8.80 -1.14 1.11
C PRO A 27 -9.38 -0.40 -0.10
N ALA A 28 -10.34 0.49 0.17
CA ALA A 28 -10.92 1.33 -0.87
C ALA A 28 -9.86 2.26 -1.49
N ALA A 29 -10.11 2.73 -2.72
CA ALA A 29 -9.14 3.56 -3.45
C ALA A 29 -8.88 4.93 -2.79
N ASP A 30 -9.81 5.40 -1.96
CA ASP A 30 -9.70 6.62 -1.16
C ASP A 30 -9.11 6.36 0.25
N PHE A 31 -8.65 5.14 0.53
CA PHE A 31 -8.03 4.81 1.80
C PHE A 31 -6.77 5.65 2.03
N LEU A 32 -6.74 6.32 3.18
CA LEU A 32 -5.62 7.14 3.61
C LEU A 32 -4.68 6.34 4.50
N LEU A 33 -3.44 6.19 4.02
CA LEU A 33 -2.35 5.60 4.79
C LEU A 33 -1.94 6.51 5.94
N GLN A 34 -1.61 5.88 7.06
CA GLN A 34 -1.11 6.53 8.26
C GLN A 34 0.28 5.96 8.62
N PRO A 35 1.13 6.76 9.29
CA PRO A 35 2.39 6.25 9.82
C PRO A 35 2.16 5.04 10.72
N GLY A 36 2.93 3.98 10.50
CA GLY A 36 2.77 2.71 11.23
C GLY A 36 1.86 1.69 10.56
N ASP A 37 1.18 2.05 9.46
CA ASP A 37 0.47 1.06 8.64
C ASP A 37 1.45 0.10 7.97
N MET A 38 1.14 -1.20 8.02
CA MET A 38 1.85 -2.22 7.27
C MET A 38 1.04 -2.64 6.06
N LEU A 39 1.65 -2.58 4.87
CA LEU A 39 0.98 -2.85 3.61
C LEU A 39 1.37 -4.22 3.07
N LEU A 40 0.36 -5.04 2.77
CA LEU A 40 0.54 -6.20 1.92
C LEU A 40 0.24 -5.79 0.48
N VAL A 41 1.28 -5.78 -0.36
CA VAL A 41 1.19 -5.38 -1.77
C VAL A 41 1.52 -6.55 -2.68
N LEU A 42 0.91 -6.55 -3.86
CA LEU A 42 1.21 -7.46 -4.96
C LEU A 42 1.62 -6.65 -6.18
N GLY A 43 2.75 -7.02 -6.78
CA GLY A 43 3.32 -6.35 -7.95
C GLY A 43 4.51 -7.13 -8.50
N GLN A 44 5.15 -6.59 -9.54
CA GLN A 44 6.41 -7.14 -10.04
C GLN A 44 7.53 -6.84 -9.06
N ILE A 45 8.53 -7.73 -8.96
CA ILE A 45 9.68 -7.57 -8.05
C ILE A 45 10.39 -6.23 -8.30
N GLU A 46 10.55 -5.87 -9.57
CA GLU A 46 11.18 -4.62 -10.03
C GLU A 46 10.46 -3.35 -9.48
N ASP A 47 9.14 -3.41 -9.31
CA ASP A 47 8.34 -2.31 -8.75
C ASP A 47 8.40 -2.26 -7.22
N VAL A 48 8.56 -3.42 -6.57
CA VAL A 48 8.71 -3.54 -5.12
C VAL A 48 10.07 -3.03 -4.65
N GLU A 49 11.14 -3.26 -5.42
CA GLU A 49 12.50 -2.77 -5.10
C GLU A 49 12.58 -1.24 -5.10
N ARG A 50 11.78 -0.55 -5.93
CA ARG A 50 11.72 0.92 -5.97
C ARG A 50 11.19 1.57 -4.69
N LEU A 51 10.53 0.82 -3.81
CA LEU A 51 10.02 1.33 -2.53
C LEU A 51 11.08 1.36 -1.41
N GLN A 52 12.23 0.70 -1.58
CA GLN A 52 13.23 0.54 -0.52
C GLN A 52 14.32 1.65 -0.49
N THR A 53 14.26 2.64 -1.40
CA THR A 53 15.27 3.71 -1.52
C THR A 53 14.75 5.04 -1.00
#